data_AF-A0A554VLR0-F1
#
_entry.id   AF-A0A554VLR0-F1
#
_cell.length_a   1.000
_cell.length_b   1.000
_cell.length_c   1.000
_cell.angle_alpha   90.00
_cell.angle_beta   90.00
_cell.angle_gamma   90.00
#
_symmetry.space_group_name_H-M   'P 1'
#
loop_
_entity.id
_entity.type
_entity.pdbx_description
1 polymer ?
#
loop_
_entity_poly.entity_id
_entity_poly.type
_entity_poly.pdbx_seq_one_letter_code
_entity_poly.pdbx_strand_id
1 'polypeptide(L)' 'MKIKIPLIVLIFTIIQNYAQELSIDADIRPRLEYLNGFGSLLPDGVDAGLFVQQRSRLKFGY' A
#
# COMPACT_ATOMS: atom_id res chain seq x y z
N MET A 1 -42.85 31.25 -6.06
CA MET A 1 -41.76 30.41 -6.61
C MET A 1 -40.36 30.65 -6.00
N LYS A 2 -40.19 31.50 -4.97
CA LYS A 2 -38.85 31.91 -4.49
C LYS A 2 -38.18 30.94 -3.48
N ILE A 3 -38.94 30.06 -2.83
CA ILE A 3 -38.45 29.13 -1.77
C ILE A 3 -37.98 27.77 -2.31
N LYS A 4 -38.27 27.44 -3.58
CA LYS A 4 -37.91 26.13 -4.15
C LYS A 4 -36.44 26.03 -4.55
N ILE A 5 -35.80 27.15 -4.90
CA ILE A 5 -34.41 27.21 -5.34
C ILE A 5 -33.42 26.79 -4.24
N PRO A 6 -33.48 27.32 -2.99
CA PRO A 6 -32.54 26.90 -1.94
C PRO A 6 -32.70 25.41 -1.59
N LEU A 7 -33.93 24.87 -1.66
CA LEU A 7 -34.20 23.45 -1.43
C LEU A 7 -33.57 22.55 -2.51
N ILE A 8 -33.63 22.98 -3.78
CA ILE A 8 -33.01 22.25 -4.90
C ILE A 8 -31.49 22.27 -4.76
N VAL A 9 -30.90 23.42 -4.36
CA VAL A 9 -29.46 23.53 -4.11
C VAL A 9 -29.02 22.62 -2.96
N LEU A 10 -29.79 22.56 -1.87
CA LEU A 10 -29.51 21.67 -0.74
C LEU A 10 -29.59 20.19 -1.12
N ILE A 11 -30.53 19.81 -1.97
CA ILE A 11 -30.63 18.43 -2.47
C ILE A 11 -29.43 18.09 -3.37
N PHE A 12 -29.00 19.03 -4.22
CA PHE A 12 -27.84 18.84 -5.08
C PHE A 12 -26.52 18.69 -4.30
N THR A 13 -26.33 19.40 -3.19
CA THR A 13 -25.10 19.27 -2.38
C THR A 13 -25.00 17.94 -1.65
N ILE A 14 -26.12 17.30 -1.30
CA ILE A 14 -26.12 15.98 -0.64
C ILE A 14 -25.67 14.88 -1.60
N ILE A 15 -26.01 14.98 -2.88
CA ILE A 15 -25.77 13.94 -3.89
C ILE A 15 -24.28 13.88 -4.33
N GLN A 16 -23.51 14.96 -4.15
CA GLN A 16 -22.13 15.09 -4.63
C GLN A 16 -21.05 14.43 -3.73
N ASN A 17 -21.42 13.78 -2.62
CA ASN A 17 -20.44 13.33 -1.60
C ASN A 17 -19.94 11.88 -1.73
N TYR A 18 -20.11 11.21 -2.87
CA TYR A 18 -19.64 9.83 -3.06
C TYR A 18 -18.40 9.76 -3.96
N ALA A 19 -17.27 10.23 -3.44
CA ALA A 19 -15.96 10.14 -4.11
C ALA A 19 -14.92 9.35 -3.29
N GLN A 20 -15.36 8.52 -2.33
CA GLN A 20 -14.47 7.57 -1.66
C GLN A 20 -14.17 6.42 -2.61
N GLU A 21 -12.94 6.36 -3.08
CA GLU A 21 -12.42 5.29 -3.92
C GLU A 21 -11.71 4.27 -3.03
N LEU A 22 -12.30 3.08 -2.86
CA LEU A 22 -11.63 1.97 -2.20
C LEU A 22 -10.68 1.31 -3.20
N SER A 23 -9.37 1.38 -2.92
CA SER A 23 -8.36 0.60 -3.65
C SER A 23 -7.88 -0.58 -2.81
N ILE A 24 -7.70 -1.73 -3.44
CA ILE A 24 -7.14 -2.93 -2.81
C ILE A 24 -6.02 -3.46 -3.70
N ASP A 25 -4.78 -3.40 -3.21
CA ASP A 25 -3.60 -3.87 -3.94
C ASP A 25 -2.91 -5.00 -3.20
N ALA A 26 -2.41 -5.99 -3.94
CA ALA A 26 -1.60 -7.09 -3.42
C ALA A 26 -0.23 -7.12 -4.08
N ASP A 27 0.83 -6.99 -3.28
CA ASP A 27 2.22 -7.10 -3.73
C ASP A 27 2.83 -8.43 -3.25
N ILE A 28 3.42 -9.19 -4.17
CA ILE A 28 4.26 -10.35 -3.85
C ILE A 28 5.69 -10.04 -4.27
N ARG A 29 6.64 -10.12 -3.34
CA ARG A 29 8.05 -9.84 -3.59
C ARG A 29 8.94 -10.98 -3.10
N PRO A 30 9.28 -11.93 -3.97
CA PRO A 30 10.32 -12.91 -3.67
C PRO A 30 11.69 -12.24 -3.66
N ARG A 31 12.60 -12.76 -2.84
CA ARG A 31 13.99 -12.31 -2.73
C ARG A 31 14.90 -13.51 -2.53
N LEU A 32 16.04 -13.44 -3.19
CA LEU A 32 17.20 -14.25 -2.89
C LEU A 32 18.24 -13.31 -2.30
N GLU A 33 18.75 -13.64 -1.11
CA GLU A 33 19.75 -12.83 -0.42
C GLU A 33 21.02 -13.66 -0.23
N TYR A 34 22.11 -13.21 -0.85
CA TYR A 34 23.45 -13.75 -0.64
C TYR A 34 24.18 -12.84 0.34
N LEU A 35 24.51 -13.37 1.51
CA LEU A 35 25.12 -12.64 2.60
C LEU A 35 26.60 -13.01 2.71
N ASN A 36 27.46 -12.09 2.31
CA ASN A 36 28.92 -12.25 2.38
C ASN A 36 29.57 -10.99 2.95
N GLY A 37 29.40 -10.75 4.25
CA GLY A 37 30.05 -9.63 4.94
C GLY A 37 29.45 -8.23 4.66
N PHE A 38 28.16 -8.14 4.30
CA PHE A 38 27.49 -6.86 4.15
C PHE A 38 27.18 -6.24 5.53
N GLY A 39 27.67 -5.03 5.80
CA GLY A 39 27.45 -4.28 7.05
C GLY A 39 28.42 -4.60 8.19
N SER A 40 29.02 -5.80 8.19
CA SER A 40 30.10 -6.19 9.10
C SER A 40 30.98 -7.21 8.38
N LEU A 41 32.29 -7.16 8.61
CA LEU A 41 33.21 -8.14 8.04
C LEU A 41 32.80 -9.56 8.50
N LEU A 42 32.85 -10.52 7.58
CA LEU A 42 32.57 -11.91 7.91
C LEU A 42 33.72 -12.45 8.78
N PRO A 43 33.44 -13.18 9.87
CA PRO A 43 34.49 -13.81 10.67
C PRO A 43 35.28 -14.84 9.84
N ASP A 44 36.56 -15.00 10.17
CA ASP A 44 37.41 -15.98 9.50
C ASP A 44 36.86 -17.41 9.64
N GLY A 45 36.86 -18.15 8.53
CA GLY A 45 36.42 -19.54 8.48
C GLY A 45 34.91 -19.75 8.40
N VAL A 46 34.12 -18.69 8.22
CA VAL A 46 32.66 -18.78 8.02
C VAL A 46 32.31 -18.64 6.55
N ASP A 47 31.46 -19.55 6.05
CA ASP A 47 30.95 -19.48 4.68
C ASP A 47 29.84 -18.44 4.53
N ALA A 48 29.69 -17.91 3.32
CA ALA A 48 28.61 -17.00 2.98
C ALA A 48 27.24 -17.70 3.07
N GLY A 49 26.23 -16.97 3.55
CA GLY A 49 24.86 -17.47 3.65
C GLY A 49 24.04 -17.21 2.40
N LEU A 50 23.14 -18.13 2.05
CA LEU A 50 22.15 -17.94 0.99
C LEU A 50 20.74 -18.14 1.52
N PHE A 51 19.88 -17.14 1.35
CA PHE A 51 18.52 -17.13 1.89
C PHE A 51 17.50 -16.89 0.79
N VAL A 52 16.41 -17.67 0.81
CA VAL A 52 15.23 -17.45 -0.02
C VAL A 52 14.12 -16.92 0.87
N GLN A 53 13.58 -15.75 0.53
CA GLN A 53 12.53 -15.09 1.30
C GLN A 53 11.41 -14.60 0.39
N GLN A 54 10.20 -14.47 0.94
CA GLN A 54 9.08 -13.85 0.24
C GLN A 54 8.40 -12.87 1.18
N ARG A 55 8.15 -11.64 0.69
CA ARG A 55 7.33 -10.64 1.39
C ARG A 55 6.06 -10.40 0.60
N SER A 56 4.93 -10.73 1.19
CA SER A 56 3.60 -10.37 0.67
C SER A 56 3.05 -9.17 1.42
N ARG A 57 2.37 -8.25 0.73
CA ARG A 57 1.69 -7.10 1.33
C ARG A 57 0.31 -6.94 0.72
N LEU A 58 -0.68 -6.70 1.56
CA LEU A 58 -2.01 -6.25 1.16
C LEU A 58 -2.14 -4.79 1.56
N LYS A 59 -2.54 -3.94 0.63
CA LYS A 59 -2.71 -2.50 0.81
C LYS A 59 -4.16 -2.14 0.58
N PHE A 60 -4.69 -1.30 1.45
CA PHE A 60 -6.01 -0.73 1.33
C PHE A 60 -5.85 0.79 1.21
N GLY A 61 -6.25 1.35 0.07
CA GLY A 61 -6.47 2.80 -0.10
C GLY A 61 -7.93 3.11 0.16
N TYR A 62 -8.22 4.17 0.91
CA TYR A 62 -9.56 4.58 1.29
C TYR A 62 -9.75 6.09 1.09
#